data_AF-A0A354Z738-F1
#
_entry.id   AF-A0A354Z738-F1
#
_cell.length_a   1.000
_cell.length_b   1.000
_cell.length_c   1.000
_cell.angle_alpha   90.00
_cell.angle_beta   90.00
_cell.angle_gamma   90.00
#
_symmetry.space_group_name_H-M   'P 1'
#
loop_
_entity.id
_entity.type
_entity.pdbx_description
1 polymer ?
#
loop_
_entity_poly.entity_id
_entity_poly.type
_entity_poly.pdbx_seq_one_letter_code
_entity_poly.pdbx_strand_id
1 'polypeptide(L)' 'GEMEVWALEAYGAAYTLQEMLTVKSDDVQGRNQMYKNIVDGDHEIAAGMPESFNVLVKEIRSLAINIELEEH' A
#
# COMPACT_ATOMS: atom_id res chain seq x y z
N GLY A 1 4.21 -3.84 12.42
CA GLY A 1 4.52 -5.25 12.72
C GLY A 1 3.24 -6.08 12.65
N GLU A 2 3.34 -7.38 12.41
CA GLU A 2 2.16 -8.26 12.15
C GLU A 2 1.11 -8.20 13.28
N MET A 3 1.54 -8.19 14.55
CA MET A 3 0.62 -8.07 15.69
C MET A 3 -0.09 -6.71 15.78
N GLU A 4 0.53 -5.63 15.27
CA GLU A 4 -0.07 -4.29 15.25
C GLU A 4 -1.12 -4.17 14.13
N VAL A 5 -0.91 -4.88 13.03
CA VAL A 5 -1.88 -5.02 11.93
C VAL A 5 -3.15 -5.69 12.45
N TRP A 6 -3.02 -6.82 13.14
CA TRP A 6 -4.18 -7.52 13.71
C TRP A 6 -4.98 -6.67 14.70
N ALA A 7 -4.29 -5.86 15.50
CA ALA A 7 -4.97 -4.94 16.41
C ALA A 7 -5.81 -3.90 15.64
N LEU A 8 -5.25 -3.29 14.59
CA LEU A 8 -5.96 -2.29 13.78
C LEU A 8 -7.14 -2.89 12.99
N GLU A 9 -7.00 -4.13 12.51
CA GLU A 9 -8.08 -4.88 11.86
C GLU A 9 -9.23 -5.16 12.83
N ALA A 10 -8.93 -5.58 14.06
CA ALA A 10 -9.94 -5.84 15.09
C ALA A 10 -10.71 -4.57 15.51
N TYR A 11 -10.07 -3.40 15.45
CA TYR A 11 -10.73 -2.10 15.67
C TYR A 11 -11.54 -1.59 14.48
N GLY A 12 -11.50 -2.28 13.33
CA GLY A 12 -12.16 -1.84 12.10
C GLY A 12 -11.52 -0.59 11.48
N ALA A 13 -10.25 -0.30 11.80
CA ALA A 13 -9.53 0.88 11.35
C ALA A 13 -8.90 0.67 9.95
N ALA A 14 -9.70 0.25 8.98
CA ALA A 14 -9.25 -0.13 7.64
C ALA A 14 -8.49 1.00 6.91
N TYR A 15 -8.96 2.25 7.02
CA TYR A 15 -8.31 3.41 6.42
C TYR A 15 -6.94 3.70 7.04
N THR A 16 -6.82 3.63 8.37
CA THR A 16 -5.55 3.83 9.07
C THR A 16 -4.55 2.73 8.72
N LEU A 17 -5.02 1.49 8.61
CA LEU A 17 -4.20 0.37 8.21
C LEU A 17 -3.71 0.49 6.77
N GLN A 18 -4.60 0.87 5.84
CA GLN A 18 -4.25 1.11 4.45
C GLN A 18 -3.20 2.22 4.34
N GLU A 19 -3.37 3.33 5.05
CA GLU A 19 -2.41 4.43 5.03
C GLU A 19 -1.04 3.99 5.57
N MET A 20 -1.01 3.21 6.65
CA MET A 20 0.24 2.70 7.24
C MET A 20 0.98 1.72 6.34
N LEU A 21 0.28 0.84 5.63
CA LEU A 21 0.87 -0.24 4.81
C LEU A 21 1.11 0.14 3.33
N THR A 22 0.58 1.28 2.88
CA THR A 22 0.72 1.73 1.48
C THR A 22 1.45 3.06 1.41
N VAL A 23 0.74 4.17 1.57
CA VAL A 23 1.22 5.54 1.36
C VAL A 23 2.35 5.91 2.31
N LYS A 24 2.37 5.40 3.55
CA LYS A 24 3.44 5.70 4.52
C LYS A 24 4.65 4.78 4.44
N SER A 25 4.51 3.55 3.96
CA SER A 25 5.59 2.55 3.94
C SER A 25 6.20 2.33 2.55
N ASP A 26 5.36 2.04 1.55
CA ASP A 26 5.79 1.34 0.33
C ASP A 26 5.50 2.08 -0.98
N ASP A 27 4.55 3.01 -0.99
CA ASP A 27 4.21 3.77 -2.20
C ASP A 27 5.12 5.00 -2.37
N VAL A 28 6.11 4.88 -3.25
CA VAL A 28 7.08 5.95 -3.55
C VAL A 28 6.39 7.18 -4.16
N GLN A 29 5.39 6.98 -5.02
CA GLN A 29 4.66 8.08 -5.65
C GLN A 29 3.66 8.70 -4.66
N GLY A 30 2.94 7.83 -3.93
CA GLY A 30 1.99 8.21 -2.88
C GLY A 30 2.62 9.05 -1.78
N ARG A 31 3.86 8.77 -1.35
CA ARG A 31 4.56 9.59 -0.34
C ARG A 31 4.72 11.04 -0.79
N ASN A 32 5.16 11.28 -2.02
CA ASN A 32 5.38 12.64 -2.53
C ASN A 32 4.07 13.41 -2.65
N GLN A 33 3.00 12.75 -3.10
CA GLN A 33 1.67 13.35 -3.16
C GLN A 33 1.14 13.65 -1.76
N MET A 34 1.34 12.74 -0.81
CA MET A 34 0.97 12.94 0.59
C MET A 34 1.70 14.13 1.21
N TYR A 35 3.00 14.28 0.94
CA TYR A 35 3.75 15.47 1.38
C TYR A 35 3.19 16.77 0.81
N LYS A 36 2.82 16.79 -0.48
CA LYS A 36 2.16 17.97 -1.08
C LYS A 36 0.81 18.25 -0.46
N ASN A 37 -0.02 17.23 -0.30
CA ASN A 37 -1.35 17.33 0.28
C ASN A 37 -1.29 17.90 1.72
N ILE A 38 -0.34 17.43 2.55
CA ILE A 38 -0.10 18.00 3.89
C ILE A 38 0.29 19.49 3.85
N VAL A 39 1.11 19.89 2.87
CA VAL A 39 1.54 21.29 2.70
C VAL A 39 0.40 22.18 2.18
N ASP A 40 -0.43 21.65 1.27
CA ASP A 40 -1.56 22.34 0.64
C ASP A 40 -2.81 22.37 1.54
N GLY A 41 -2.81 21.59 2.63
CA GLY A 41 -3.91 21.48 3.60
C GLY A 41 -5.05 20.57 3.16
N ASP A 42 -4.90 19.88 2.03
CA ASP A 42 -5.83 18.89 1.52
C ASP A 42 -5.50 17.51 2.09
N HIS A 43 -6.52 16.76 2.49
CA HIS A 43 -6.35 15.44 3.14
C HIS A 43 -6.85 14.30 2.24
N GLU A 44 -6.74 14.47 0.92
CA GLU A 44 -6.96 13.37 -0.01
C GLU A 44 -5.82 12.34 0.06
N ILE A 45 -6.20 11.06 0.16
CA ILE A 45 -5.29 9.92 0.19
C ILE A 45 -5.55 9.09 -1.06
N ALA A 46 -4.61 9.12 -2.01
CA ALA A 46 -4.60 8.22 -3.15
C ALA A 46 -3.67 7.04 -2.83
N ALA A 47 -4.25 5.89 -2.46
CA ALA A 47 -3.49 4.68 -2.19
C ALA A 47 -3.31 3.87 -3.48
N GLY A 48 -2.06 3.69 -3.91
CA GLY A 48 -1.69 2.83 -5.03
C GLY A 48 -1.33 1.40 -4.62
N MET A 49 -0.92 0.60 -5.62
CA MET A 49 -0.34 -0.72 -5.38
C MET A 49 1.05 -0.60 -4.73
N PRO A 50 1.33 -1.32 -3.64
CA PRO A 50 2.66 -1.32 -3.01
C PRO A 50 3.75 -1.90 -3.92
N GLU A 51 4.95 -1.33 -3.87
CA GLU A 51 6.10 -1.87 -4.61
C GLU A 51 6.54 -3.25 -4.09
N SER A 52 6.34 -3.54 -2.81
CA SER A 52 6.61 -4.86 -2.22
C SER A 52 5.79 -5.97 -2.89
N PHE A 53 4.54 -5.68 -3.28
CA PHE A 53 3.70 -6.61 -4.04
C PHE A 53 4.19 -6.78 -5.49
N ASN A 54 4.65 -5.70 -6.12
CA ASN A 54 5.25 -5.75 -7.46
C ASN A 54 6.52 -6.61 -7.49
N VAL A 55 7.34 -6.54 -6.44
CA VAL A 55 8.51 -7.42 -6.25
C VAL A 55 8.08 -8.87 -6.11
N LEU A 56 7.08 -9.16 -5.27
CA LEU A 56 6.56 -10.52 -5.08
C LEU A 56 6.07 -11.14 -6.41
N VAL A 57 5.33 -10.37 -7.23
CA VAL A 57 4.88 -10.85 -8.55
C VAL A 57 6.07 -11.19 -9.45
N LYS A 58 7.12 -10.38 -9.46
CA LYS A 58 8.35 -10.65 -10.24
C LYS A 58 9.10 -11.87 -9.72
N GLU A 59 9.17 -12.06 -8.41
CA GLU A 59 9.79 -13.25 -7.80
C GLU A 59 9.04 -14.53 -8.19
N ILE A 60 7.71 -14.52 -8.14
CA ILE A 60 6.93 -15.70 -8.54
C ILE A 60 7.05 -15.97 -10.05
N ARG A 61 7.04 -14.92 -10.88
CA ARG A 61 7.29 -15.06 -12.33
C ARG A 61 8.67 -15.64 -12.64
N SER A 62 9.68 -15.38 -11.81
CA SER A 62 11.02 -15.97 -11.97
C SER A 62 11.03 -17.49 -11.80
N LEU A 63 10.03 -18.06 -11.10
CA LEU A 63 9.84 -19.50 -10.91
C LEU A 63 9.07 -20.17 -12.07
N ALA A 64 8.89 -19.47 -13.20
CA ALA A 64 8.09 -19.90 -14.36
C ALA A 64 6.60 -20.11 -14.05
N ILE A 65 6.09 -19.46 -13.00
CA ILE A 65 4.66 -19.43 -12.66
C ILE A 65 4.05 -18.16 -13.27
N ASN A 66 3.06 -18.30 -14.16
CA ASN A 66 2.38 -17.14 -14.72
C ASN A 66 1.34 -16.61 -13.71
N ILE A 67 1.61 -15.42 -13.17
CA ILE A 67 0.65 -14.65 -12.37
C ILE A 67 0.38 -13.34 -13.09
N GLU A 68 -0.89 -13.09 -13.35
CA GLU A 68 -1.41 -11.86 -13.93
C GLU A 68 -2.47 -11.29 -12.99
N LEU A 69 -2.57 -9.97 -12.98
CA LEU A 69 -3.61 -9.26 -12.24
C LEU A 69 -4.82 -9.17 -13.16
N GLU A 70 -5.90 -9.86 -12.81
CA GLU A 70 -7.18 -9.63 -13.48
C GLU A 70 -7.76 -8.30 -13.01
N GLU A 71 -8.00 -7.39 -13.96
CA GLU A 71 -8.81 -6.20 -13.73
C GLU A 71 -10.28 -6.60 -13.78
N HIS A 72 -10.98 -6.46 -12.65
CA HIS A 72 -12.44 -6.59 -12.54
C HIS A 72 -13.08 -5.22 -12.33
#